data_AF-A0A6M4F149-F1
#
_entry.id   AF-A0A6M4F149-F1
#
_cell.length_a   1.000
_cell.length_b   1.000
_cell.length_c   1.000
_cell.angle_alpha   90.00
_cell.angle_beta   90.00
_cell.angle_gamma   90.00
#
_symmetry.space_group_name_H-M   'P 1'
#
loop_
_entity.id
_entity.type
_entity.pdbx_description
1 polymer ?
#
loop_
_entity_poly.entity_id
_entity_poly.type
_entity_poly.pdbx_seq_one_letter_code
_entity_poly.pdbx_strand_id
1 'polypeptide(L)'
;MRDTIKVLLLLGASFALVALEKTLGERALFSGLLAVMGMGVTLLKTNAPVAKRISGKFSKLWVAAEIWLFVLVGATVNIRYLFSAGLSGMLLITAALLFRMLGVWMSTLGTDLSRKERLFCMIAYLPKATVQAAIGAIPLAMGLGSGETILAVAVLAIILTAPLGALGIELSYKRLLQKQQS
;
A
#
# COMPACT_ATOMS: atom_id res chain seq x y z
N MET A 1 18.41 -25.28 9.17
CA MET A 1 18.64 -24.26 8.11
C MET A 1 18.67 -22.86 8.71
N ARG A 2 19.71 -22.07 8.41
CA ARG A 2 19.87 -20.69 8.92
C ARG A 2 18.76 -19.78 8.38
N ASP A 3 18.27 -18.85 9.19
CA ASP A 3 17.19 -17.95 8.75
C ASP A 3 17.58 -17.05 7.58
N THR A 4 18.86 -16.78 7.37
CA THR A 4 19.33 -16.02 6.20
C THR A 4 19.09 -16.78 4.90
N ILE A 5 19.29 -18.10 4.91
CA ILE A 5 19.01 -18.95 3.74
C ILE A 5 17.51 -18.93 3.43
N LYS A 6 16.66 -19.02 4.45
CA LYS A 6 15.21 -18.94 4.28
C LYS A 6 14.76 -17.61 3.68
N VAL A 7 15.37 -16.49 4.11
CA VAL A 7 15.10 -15.17 3.52
C VAL A 7 15.46 -15.15 2.03
N LEU A 8 16.65 -15.65 1.67
CA LEU A 8 17.09 -15.68 0.27
C LEU A 8 16.19 -16.59 -0.58
N LEU A 9 15.77 -17.73 -0.06
CA LEU A 9 14.83 -18.63 -0.74
C LEU A 9 13.48 -17.96 -0.96
N LEU A 10 12.91 -17.30 0.06
CA LEU A 10 11.64 -16.58 -0.06
C LEU A 10 11.73 -15.40 -1.04
N LEU A 11 12.84 -14.65 -1.00
CA LEU A 11 13.08 -13.56 -1.93
C LEU A 11 13.22 -14.05 -3.37
N GLY A 12 13.99 -15.13 -3.58
CA GLY A 12 14.13 -15.79 -4.88
C GLY A 12 12.81 -16.32 -5.42
N ALA A 13 12.01 -16.99 -4.57
CA ALA A 13 10.66 -17.44 -4.93
C ALA A 13 9.74 -16.26 -5.26
N SER A 14 9.86 -15.14 -4.54
CA SER A 14 9.07 -13.94 -4.80
C SER A 14 9.39 -13.34 -6.17
N PHE A 15 10.68 -13.21 -6.51
CA PHE A 15 11.09 -12.77 -7.84
C PHE A 15 10.67 -13.75 -8.93
N ALA A 16 10.74 -15.06 -8.68
CA ALA A 16 10.30 -16.07 -9.63
C ALA A 16 8.78 -15.96 -9.92
N LEU A 17 7.94 -15.73 -8.92
CA LEU A 17 6.50 -15.52 -9.11
C LEU A 17 6.20 -14.28 -9.95
N VAL A 18 6.87 -13.16 -9.65
CA VAL A 18 6.70 -11.92 -10.42
C VAL A 18 7.24 -12.05 -11.84
N ALA A 19 8.36 -12.77 -12.03
CA ALA A 19 8.90 -13.06 -13.35
C ALA A 19 7.97 -13.96 -14.15
N LEU A 20 7.37 -14.97 -13.51
CA LEU A 20 6.42 -15.89 -14.14
C LEU A 20 5.15 -15.17 -14.62
N GLU A 21 4.61 -14.24 -13.82
CA GLU A 21 3.52 -13.36 -14.25
C GLU A 21 3.91 -12.59 -15.54
N LYS A 22 5.12 -12.01 -15.57
CA LYS A 22 5.60 -11.24 -16.73
C LYS A 22 5.86 -12.10 -17.97
N THR A 23 6.38 -13.32 -17.82
CA THR A 23 6.67 -14.20 -18.96
C THR A 23 5.42 -14.83 -19.56
N LEU A 24 4.41 -15.10 -18.74
CA LEU A 24 3.12 -15.63 -19.19
C LEU A 24 2.19 -14.54 -19.77
N GLY A 25 2.43 -13.27 -19.43
CA GLY A 25 1.67 -12.14 -19.97
C GLY A 25 0.16 -12.30 -19.75
N GLU A 26 -0.64 -12.15 -20.81
CA GLU A 26 -2.10 -12.29 -20.74
C GLU A 26 -2.61 -13.70 -20.38
N ARG A 27 -1.74 -14.72 -20.40
CA ARG A 27 -2.11 -16.08 -19.95
C ARG A 27 -1.95 -16.25 -18.44
N ALA A 28 -1.34 -15.30 -17.75
CA ALA A 28 -1.21 -15.35 -16.30
C ALA A 28 -2.56 -15.10 -15.64
N LEU A 29 -3.12 -16.13 -15.00
CA LEU A 29 -4.40 -16.03 -14.25
C LEU A 29 -4.23 -15.43 -12.83
N PHE A 30 -3.05 -14.89 -12.50
CA PHE A 30 -2.73 -14.40 -11.17
C PHE A 30 -1.84 -13.15 -11.22
N SER A 31 -1.92 -12.33 -10.17
CA SER A 31 -0.98 -11.22 -9.94
C SER A 31 0.19 -11.70 -9.08
N GLY A 32 1.42 -11.44 -9.51
CA GLY A 32 2.64 -11.83 -8.82
C GLY A 32 2.78 -11.17 -7.45
N LEU A 33 2.40 -9.89 -7.32
CA LEU A 33 2.41 -9.20 -6.02
C LEU A 33 1.43 -9.83 -5.02
N LEU A 34 0.23 -10.21 -5.48
CA LEU A 34 -0.74 -10.93 -4.64
C LEU A 34 -0.24 -12.33 -4.28
N ALA A 35 0.43 -13.02 -5.20
CA ALA A 35 1.03 -14.32 -4.93
C ALA A 35 2.14 -14.24 -3.87
N VAL A 36 2.99 -13.21 -3.93
CA VAL A 36 4.03 -12.94 -2.91
C VAL A 36 3.40 -12.65 -1.55
N MET A 37 2.37 -11.79 -1.50
CA MET A 37 1.63 -11.51 -0.26
C MET A 37 0.99 -12.78 0.29
N GLY A 38 0.35 -13.57 -0.58
CA GLY A 38 -0.25 -14.86 -0.25
C GLY A 38 0.75 -15.82 0.37
N MET A 39 1.94 -15.96 -0.23
CA MET A 39 3.03 -16.79 0.31
C MET A 39 3.43 -16.35 1.73
N GLY A 40 3.55 -15.04 1.98
CA GLY A 40 3.84 -14.51 3.31
C GLY A 40 2.75 -14.82 4.34
N VAL A 41 1.48 -14.66 3.95
CA VAL A 41 0.32 -15.00 4.80
C VAL A 41 0.25 -16.51 5.07
N THR A 42 0.51 -17.34 4.06
CA THR A 42 0.57 -18.80 4.22
C THR A 42 1.67 -19.18 5.20
N LEU A 43 2.88 -18.61 5.07
CA LEU A 43 3.98 -18.85 6.01
C LEU A 43 3.62 -18.45 7.44
N LEU A 44 2.94 -17.31 7.61
CA LEU A 44 2.45 -16.86 8.91
C LEU A 44 1.45 -17.85 9.51
N LYS A 45 0.51 -18.37 8.72
CA LYS A 45 -0.48 -19.36 9.17
C LYS A 45 0.13 -20.72 9.46
N THR A 46 1.06 -21.21 8.64
CA THR A 46 1.64 -22.55 8.80
C THR A 46 2.74 -22.59 9.84
N ASN A 47 3.51 -21.50 10.00
CA ASN A 47 4.63 -21.45 10.96
C ASN A 47 4.91 -20.02 11.44
N ALA A 48 4.04 -19.51 12.32
CA ALA A 48 4.16 -18.19 12.90
C ALA A 48 5.53 -17.87 13.55
N PRO A 49 6.19 -18.79 14.29
CA PRO A 49 7.51 -18.53 14.87
C PRO A 49 8.59 -18.28 13.81
N VAL A 50 8.56 -19.02 12.70
CA VAL A 50 9.49 -18.80 11.58
C VAL A 50 9.17 -17.50 10.85
N ALA A 51 7.89 -17.24 10.58
CA ALA A 51 7.43 -16.01 9.93
C ALA A 51 7.88 -14.76 10.69
N LYS A 52 7.71 -14.73 12.02
CA LYS A 52 8.10 -13.58 12.87
C LYS A 52 9.61 -13.33 12.83
N ARG A 53 10.43 -14.38 12.89
CA ARG A 53 11.90 -14.26 12.78
C ARG A 53 12.35 -13.73 11.41
N ILE A 54 11.72 -14.22 10.34
CA ILE A 54 12.03 -13.82 8.96
C ILE A 54 11.57 -12.38 8.71
N SER A 55 10.38 -12.00 9.20
CA SER A 55 9.84 -10.64 9.10
C SER A 55 10.83 -9.61 9.64
N GLY A 56 11.47 -9.87 10.79
CA GLY A 56 12.47 -8.96 11.36
C GLY A 56 13.69 -8.74 10.47
N LYS A 57 14.06 -9.73 9.63
CA LYS A 57 15.13 -9.56 8.63
C LYS A 57 14.66 -8.76 7.42
N PHE A 58 13.44 -9.01 6.94
CA PHE A 58 12.83 -8.21 5.87
C PHE A 58 12.65 -6.75 6.29
N SER A 59 12.30 -6.46 7.55
CA SER A 59 12.22 -5.08 8.06
C SER A 59 13.56 -4.35 7.95
N LYS A 60 14.69 -5.03 8.15
CA LYS A 60 16.02 -4.42 7.98
C LYS A 60 16.33 -4.12 6.51
N LEU A 61 15.96 -5.03 5.60
CA LEU A 61 16.09 -4.82 4.16
C LEU A 61 15.19 -3.67 3.67
N TRP A 62 13.99 -3.59 4.24
CA TRP A 62 13.00 -2.56 3.91
C TRP A 62 13.51 -1.15 4.18
N VAL A 63 14.28 -0.90 5.25
CA VAL A 63 14.82 0.46 5.53
C VAL A 63 15.60 1.02 4.34
N ALA A 64 16.45 0.21 3.71
CA ALA A 64 17.19 0.65 2.53
C ALA A 64 16.25 0.82 1.31
N ALA A 65 15.35 -0.14 1.07
CA ALA A 65 14.41 -0.08 -0.04
C ALA A 65 13.44 1.11 0.05
N GLU A 66 13.00 1.47 1.26
CA GLU A 66 12.12 2.60 1.54
C GLU A 66 12.76 3.93 1.17
N ILE A 67 14.03 4.13 1.58
CA ILE A 67 14.78 5.35 1.22
C ILE A 67 14.91 5.45 -0.29
N TRP A 68 15.31 4.37 -0.97
CA TRP A 68 15.42 4.35 -2.43
C TRP A 68 14.08 4.68 -3.09
N LEU A 69 13.00 4.06 -2.63
CA LEU A 69 11.67 4.25 -3.20
C LEU A 69 11.19 5.70 -3.07
N PHE A 70 11.26 6.30 -1.88
CA PHE A 70 10.75 7.67 -1.69
C PHE A 70 11.68 8.74 -2.25
N VAL A 71 13.00 8.55 -2.20
CA VAL A 71 13.96 9.50 -2.79
C VAL A 71 13.84 9.50 -4.31
N LEU A 72 13.78 8.33 -4.96
CA LEU A 72 13.66 8.25 -6.42
C LEU A 72 12.31 8.80 -6.89
N VAL A 73 11.21 8.46 -6.21
CA VAL A 73 9.90 9.03 -6.54
C VAL A 73 9.91 10.55 -6.41
N GLY A 74 10.45 11.08 -5.31
CA GLY A 74 10.62 12.52 -5.13
C GLY A 74 11.47 13.17 -6.23
N ALA A 75 12.55 12.51 -6.66
CA ALA A 75 13.42 13.00 -7.74
C ALA A 75 12.74 12.98 -9.12
N THR A 76 11.83 12.03 -9.37
CA THR A 76 11.10 11.94 -10.66
C THR A 76 9.93 12.91 -10.80
N VAL A 77 9.47 13.53 -9.70
CA VAL A 77 8.27 14.38 -9.73
C VAL A 77 8.58 15.74 -10.31
N ASN A 78 7.86 16.10 -11.37
CA ASN A 78 7.88 17.46 -11.88
C ASN A 78 6.95 18.38 -11.05
N ILE A 79 7.58 19.31 -10.33
CA ILE A 79 6.90 20.26 -9.44
C ILE A 79 5.88 21.14 -10.18
N ARG A 80 6.14 21.49 -11.45
CA ARG A 80 5.22 22.32 -12.25
C ARG A 80 3.90 21.59 -12.50
N TYR A 81 3.98 20.29 -12.80
CA TYR A 81 2.79 19.46 -12.96
C TYR A 81 2.06 19.27 -11.63
N LEU A 82 2.78 19.12 -10.52
CA LEU A 82 2.19 19.05 -9.18
C LEU A 82 1.34 20.28 -8.86
N PHE A 83 1.85 21.49 -9.14
CA PHE A 83 1.08 22.73 -8.93
C PHE A 83 -0.10 22.86 -9.89
N SER A 84 0.11 22.60 -11.18
CA SER A 84 -0.97 22.72 -12.18
C SER A 84 -2.10 21.71 -11.96
N ALA A 85 -1.76 20.48 -11.55
CA ALA A 85 -2.72 19.44 -11.24
C ALA A 85 -3.32 19.59 -9.84
N GLY A 86 -2.71 20.39 -8.96
CA GLY A 86 -3.02 20.47 -7.52
C GLY A 86 -4.51 20.52 -7.19
N LEU A 87 -5.23 21.52 -7.69
CA LEU A 87 -6.64 21.70 -7.36
C LEU A 87 -7.52 20.58 -7.94
N SER A 88 -7.33 20.24 -9.22
CA SER A 88 -8.08 19.17 -9.89
C SER A 88 -7.81 17.79 -9.27
N GLY A 89 -6.55 17.53 -8.90
CA GLY A 89 -6.09 16.33 -8.21
C GLY A 89 -6.65 16.23 -6.79
N MET A 90 -6.68 17.33 -6.04
CA MET A 90 -7.31 17.36 -4.71
C MET A 90 -8.80 17.00 -4.77
N LEU A 91 -9.54 17.56 -5.73
CA LEU A 91 -10.95 17.23 -5.93
C LEU A 91 -11.12 15.75 -6.31
N LEU A 92 -10.32 15.24 -7.25
CA LEU A 92 -10.33 13.83 -7.65
C LEU A 92 -10.05 12.90 -6.46
N ILE A 93 -8.99 13.18 -5.69
CA ILE A 93 -8.59 12.39 -4.52
C ILE A 93 -9.72 12.38 -3.50
N THR A 94 -10.32 13.54 -3.22
CA THR A 94 -11.43 13.66 -2.25
C THR A 94 -12.64 12.87 -2.71
N ALA A 95 -13.07 13.00 -3.97
CA ALA A 95 -14.17 12.23 -4.53
C ALA A 95 -13.91 10.71 -4.49
N ALA A 96 -12.71 10.27 -4.88
CA ALA A 96 -12.31 8.87 -4.85
C ALA A 96 -12.28 8.31 -3.41
N LEU A 97 -11.87 9.11 -2.43
CA LEU A 97 -11.89 8.73 -1.02
C LEU A 97 -13.31 8.63 -0.49
N LEU A 98 -14.20 9.56 -0.81
CA LEU A 98 -15.62 9.47 -0.42
C LEU A 98 -16.26 8.19 -0.94
N PHE A 99 -16.04 7.88 -2.22
CA PHE A 99 -16.52 6.63 -2.81
C PHE A 99 -15.95 5.39 -2.08
N ARG A 100 -14.66 5.41 -1.74
CA ARG A 100 -14.05 4.34 -0.93
C ARG A 100 -14.69 4.22 0.45
N MET A 101 -14.98 5.33 1.13
CA MET A 101 -15.62 5.29 2.45
C MET A 101 -17.02 4.69 2.38
N LEU A 102 -17.79 5.01 1.33
CA LEU A 102 -19.09 4.36 1.08
C LEU A 102 -18.93 2.85 0.89
N GLY A 103 -17.95 2.42 0.08
CA GLY A 103 -17.67 1.00 -0.12
C GLY A 103 -17.29 0.27 1.17
N VAL A 104 -16.43 0.87 2.00
CA VAL A 104 -16.05 0.31 3.32
C VAL A 104 -17.28 0.22 4.23
N TRP A 105 -18.10 1.28 4.29
CA TRP A 105 -19.32 1.28 5.09
C TRP A 105 -20.28 0.19 4.64
N MET A 106 -20.52 0.05 3.33
CA MET A 106 -21.38 -1.01 2.76
C MET A 106 -20.83 -2.41 3.08
N SER A 107 -19.52 -2.63 2.95
CA SER A 107 -18.88 -3.92 3.25
C SER A 107 -18.94 -4.31 4.73
N THR A 108 -19.20 -3.35 5.63
CA THR A 108 -19.24 -3.58 7.08
C THR A 108 -20.67 -3.58 7.66
N LEU A 109 -21.71 -3.44 6.83
CA LEU A 109 -23.10 -3.38 7.32
C LEU A 109 -23.55 -4.68 8.02
N GLY A 110 -23.09 -5.83 7.55
CA GLY A 110 -23.43 -7.15 8.08
C GLY A 110 -22.44 -7.71 9.11
N THR A 111 -21.51 -6.89 9.63
CA THR A 111 -20.54 -7.33 10.64
C THR A 111 -20.91 -6.84 12.04
N ASP A 112 -20.35 -7.50 13.06
CA ASP A 112 -20.53 -7.17 14.48
C ASP A 112 -19.86 -5.84 14.92
N LEU A 113 -19.29 -5.08 13.97
CA LEU A 113 -18.65 -3.80 14.26
C LEU A 113 -19.67 -2.74 14.67
N SER A 114 -19.40 -2.04 15.76
CA SER A 114 -20.20 -0.89 16.19
C SER A 114 -20.08 0.28 15.21
N ARG A 115 -21.02 1.24 15.24
CA ARG A 115 -20.95 2.44 14.38
C ARG A 115 -19.65 3.24 14.56
N LYS A 116 -19.07 3.22 15.77
CA LYS A 116 -17.80 3.90 16.08
C LYS A 116 -16.61 3.16 15.46
N GLU A 117 -16.58 1.83 15.55
CA GLU A 117 -15.53 1.01 14.93
C GLU A 117 -15.61 1.05 13.41
N ARG A 118 -16.81 1.08 12.83
CA ARG A 118 -16.99 1.28 11.38
C ARG A 118 -16.41 2.63 10.93
N LEU A 119 -16.64 3.69 11.70
CA LEU A 119 -16.02 5.01 11.44
C LEU A 119 -14.50 4.94 11.55
N PHE A 120 -13.97 4.26 12.57
CA PHE A 120 -12.53 4.04 12.70
C PHE A 120 -11.96 3.26 11.51
N CYS A 121 -12.63 2.19 11.07
CA CYS A 121 -12.22 1.44 9.88
C CYS A 121 -12.13 2.35 8.66
N MET A 122 -13.13 3.21 8.42
CA MET A 122 -13.09 4.18 7.33
C MET A 122 -11.86 5.10 7.42
N ILE A 123 -11.58 5.66 8.61
CA ILE A 123 -10.39 6.50 8.85
C ILE A 123 -9.09 5.72 8.61
N ALA A 124 -9.02 4.48 9.07
CA ALA A 124 -7.84 3.62 8.90
C ALA A 124 -7.55 3.25 7.44
N TYR A 125 -8.55 3.35 6.56
CA TYR A 125 -8.41 3.14 5.11
C TYR A 125 -7.99 4.41 4.34
N LEU A 126 -7.82 5.55 5.02
CA LEU A 126 -7.42 6.82 4.43
C LEU A 126 -5.93 6.89 4.02
N PRO A 127 -4.95 6.44 4.85
CA PRO A 127 -3.54 6.56 4.50
C PRO A 127 -3.18 5.84 3.19
N LYS A 128 -2.61 6.57 2.21
CA LYS A 128 -1.95 6.00 1.02
C LYS A 128 -0.50 6.43 0.98
N ALA A 129 0.41 5.50 0.67
CA ALA A 129 1.83 5.80 0.60
C ALA A 129 2.58 4.89 -0.38
N THR A 130 3.04 3.74 0.10
CA THR A 130 4.08 2.93 -0.54
C THR A 130 3.68 2.35 -1.89
N VAL A 131 2.45 1.85 -2.03
CA VAL A 131 1.96 1.30 -3.31
C VAL A 131 1.89 2.38 -4.37
N GLN A 132 1.39 3.57 -4.03
CA GLN A 132 1.28 4.70 -4.96
C GLN A 132 2.65 5.21 -5.39
N ALA A 133 3.61 5.28 -4.46
CA ALA A 133 4.98 5.61 -4.79
C ALA A 133 5.62 4.56 -5.73
N ALA A 134 5.38 3.28 -5.49
CA ALA A 134 5.96 2.21 -6.31
C ALA A 134 5.40 2.15 -7.74
N ILE A 135 4.09 2.36 -7.92
CA ILE A 135 3.42 2.16 -9.23
C ILE A 135 3.09 3.48 -9.95
N GLY A 136 3.14 4.62 -9.26
CA GLY A 136 2.73 5.92 -9.81
C GLY A 136 3.60 6.38 -10.99
N ALA A 137 4.84 5.92 -11.07
CA ALA A 137 5.76 6.23 -12.17
C ALA A 137 5.60 5.30 -13.39
N ILE A 138 4.81 4.21 -13.30
CA ILE A 138 4.65 3.26 -14.41
C ILE A 138 4.08 3.93 -15.66
N PRO A 139 2.98 4.72 -15.59
CA PRO A 139 2.45 5.41 -16.77
C PRO A 139 3.45 6.34 -17.45
N LEU A 140 4.29 7.01 -16.65
CA LEU A 140 5.36 7.88 -17.14
C LEU A 140 6.45 7.06 -17.86
N ALA A 141 6.88 5.94 -17.27
CA ALA A 141 7.86 5.04 -17.87
C ALA A 141 7.36 4.37 -19.17
N MET A 142 6.04 4.21 -19.32
CA MET A 142 5.40 3.71 -20.54
C MET A 142 5.25 4.80 -21.63
N GLY A 143 5.64 6.04 -21.37
CA GLY A 143 5.56 7.14 -22.34
C GLY A 143 4.14 7.67 -22.57
N LEU A 144 3.21 7.45 -21.63
CA LEU A 144 1.86 8.01 -21.75
C LEU A 144 1.91 9.54 -21.62
N GLY A 145 1.19 10.25 -22.50
CA GLY A 145 1.17 11.72 -22.50
C GLY A 145 0.67 12.35 -21.19
N SER A 146 -0.12 11.63 -20.41
CA SER A 146 -0.59 12.04 -19.07
C SER A 146 0.27 11.50 -17.92
N GLY A 147 1.40 10.84 -18.21
CA GLY A 147 2.25 10.17 -17.21
C GLY A 147 2.74 11.09 -16.11
N GLU A 148 3.20 12.30 -16.46
CA GLU A 148 3.62 13.34 -15.50
C GLU A 148 2.48 13.76 -14.58
N THR A 149 1.28 13.98 -15.14
CA THR A 149 0.09 14.35 -14.38
C THR A 149 -0.33 13.22 -13.44
N ILE A 150 -0.30 11.97 -13.90
CA ILE A 150 -0.65 10.81 -13.07
C ILE A 150 0.35 10.65 -11.91
N LEU A 151 1.65 10.75 -12.18
CA LEU A 151 2.68 10.70 -11.14
C LEU A 151 2.51 11.85 -10.14
N ALA A 152 2.27 13.07 -10.63
CA ALA A 152 2.04 14.23 -9.78
C ALA A 152 0.82 14.07 -8.87
N VAL A 153 -0.31 13.58 -9.41
CA VAL A 153 -1.51 13.30 -8.61
C VAL A 153 -1.30 12.15 -7.63
N ALA A 154 -0.54 11.12 -7.99
CA ALA A 154 -0.17 10.03 -7.09
C ALA A 154 0.63 10.55 -5.89
N VAL A 155 1.63 11.41 -6.13
CA VAL A 155 2.44 12.02 -5.06
C VAL A 155 1.64 13.00 -4.22
N LEU A 156 0.76 13.80 -4.84
CA LEU A 156 -0.19 14.65 -4.11
C LEU A 156 -1.08 13.83 -3.18
N ALA A 157 -1.57 12.67 -3.63
CA ALA A 157 -2.36 11.76 -2.79
C ALA A 157 -1.56 11.25 -1.59
N ILE A 158 -0.28 10.94 -1.74
CA ILE A 158 0.59 10.51 -0.64
C ILE A 158 0.75 11.64 0.38
N ILE A 159 1.14 12.84 -0.09
CA ILE A 159 1.39 14.01 0.76
C ILE A 159 0.15 14.39 1.56
N LEU A 160 -1.04 14.32 0.96
CA LEU A 160 -2.28 14.66 1.64
C LEU A 160 -2.77 13.55 2.57
N THR A 161 -2.85 12.32 2.08
CA THR A 161 -3.60 11.26 2.79
C THR A 161 -2.78 10.55 3.85
N ALA A 162 -1.45 10.43 3.70
CA ALA A 162 -0.60 9.80 4.71
C ALA A 162 -0.63 10.54 6.06
N PRO A 163 -0.35 11.86 6.14
CA PRO A 163 -0.40 12.58 7.42
C PRO A 163 -1.83 12.72 7.96
N LEU A 164 -2.81 13.05 7.11
CA LEU A 164 -4.21 13.16 7.53
C LEU A 164 -4.76 11.84 8.07
N GLY A 165 -4.42 10.72 7.41
CA GLY A 165 -4.80 9.39 7.87
C GLY A 165 -4.09 8.99 9.17
N ALA A 166 -2.79 9.25 9.30
CA ALA A 166 -2.04 8.98 10.53
C ALA A 166 -2.60 9.77 11.73
N LEU A 167 -2.82 11.07 11.55
CA LEU A 167 -3.45 11.93 12.58
C LEU A 167 -4.87 11.45 12.90
N GLY A 168 -5.65 11.10 11.88
CA GLY A 168 -6.99 10.57 12.04
C GLY A 168 -7.00 9.31 12.90
N ILE A 169 -6.08 8.36 12.65
CA ILE A 169 -5.94 7.14 13.43
C ILE A 169 -5.55 7.48 14.88
N GLU A 170 -4.52 8.31 15.08
CA GLU A 170 -3.98 8.62 16.41
C GLU A 170 -4.99 9.35 17.31
N LEU A 171 -5.78 10.27 16.75
CA LEU A 171 -6.81 11.01 17.51
C LEU A 171 -8.06 10.17 17.77
N SER A 172 -8.36 9.21 16.91
CA SER A 172 -9.62 8.47 16.96
C SER A 172 -9.53 7.11 17.63
N TYR A 173 -8.37 6.44 17.67
CA TYR A 173 -8.27 5.06 18.16
C TYR A 173 -8.76 4.91 19.61
N LYS A 174 -8.38 5.82 20.52
CA LYS A 174 -8.82 5.76 21.94
C LYS A 174 -10.31 6.03 22.12
N ARG A 175 -10.93 6.80 21.22
CA ARG A 175 -12.32 7.26 21.35
C ARG A 175 -13.30 6.34 20.63
N LEU A 176 -12.87 5.75 19.52
CA LEU A 176 -13.73 4.96 18.63
C LEU A 176 -13.57 3.44 18.82
N LEU A 177 -12.41 2.98 19.28
CA LEU A 177 -12.19 1.56 19.58
C LEU A 177 -12.48 1.28 21.05
N GLN A 178 -13.22 0.21 21.31
CA GLN A 178 -13.33 -0.33 22.66
C GLN A 178 -12.10 -1.20 22.96
N LYS A 179 -11.57 -1.06 24.17
CA LYS A 179 -10.51 -1.97 24.64
C LYS A 179 -11.17 -3.32 24.89
N GLN A 180 -10.79 -4.34 24.14
CA GLN A 180 -11.18 -5.71 24.43
C GLN A 180 -10.63 -6.04 25.83
N GLN A 181 -11.51 -6.10 26.84
CA GLN A 181 -11.17 -6.69 28.12
C GLN A 181 -11.10 -8.20 27.88
N SER A 182 -9.88 -8.72 27.82
CA SER A 182 -9.61 -10.15 27.86
C SER A 182 -9.11 -10.55 29.24
#